data_AF-C9LRX3-F1
#
_entry.id   AF-C9LRX3-F1
#
_cell.length_a   1.000
_cell.length_b   1.000
_cell.length_c   1.000
_cell.angle_alpha   90.00
_cell.angle_beta   90.00
_cell.angle_gamma   90.00
#
_symmetry.space_group_name_H-M   'P 1'
#
loop_
_entity.id
_entity.type
_entity.pdbx_description
1 polymer ?
#
loop_
_entity_poly.entity_id
_entity_poly.type
_entity_poly.pdbx_seq_one_letter_code
_entity_poly.pdbx_strand_id
1 'polypeptide(L)'
;MLSDQKYNLILEGTFRTLETPWRITEELKFKGYTAELHAIAVPKDISYVGTLDRYFVGKTKGTGRAVDKRHHDLVAEKLPVHLKALAKSGMFRSMHLHTREREIFSTEHDVEAFMEQFQREVERRLDFAQGNRLAKRIDFVDQALAEEERRGLAAIAETPIAEIRRELQAIKKSRNIGMER
;
A
#
# COMPACT_ATOMS: atom_id res chain seq x y z
N MET A 1 13.09 16.37 -20.90
CA MET A 1 12.22 15.49 -20.08
C MET A 1 10.76 15.88 -20.30
N LEU A 2 9.79 15.01 -19.95
CA LEU A 2 8.36 15.33 -20.05
C LEU A 2 7.97 16.61 -19.30
N SER A 3 8.67 16.92 -18.20
CA SER A 3 8.47 18.15 -17.42
C SER A 3 8.88 19.44 -18.15
N ASP A 4 9.83 19.37 -19.10
CA ASP A 4 10.20 20.54 -19.90
C ASP A 4 9.12 20.85 -20.94
N GLN A 5 8.39 19.83 -21.36
CA GLN A 5 7.29 19.89 -22.33
C GLN A 5 5.93 20.21 -21.69
N LYS A 6 5.89 20.49 -20.38
CA LYS A 6 4.67 20.90 -19.63
C LYS A 6 3.53 19.87 -19.63
N TYR A 7 3.84 18.58 -19.79
CA TYR A 7 2.84 17.52 -19.58
C TYR A 7 2.41 17.45 -18.11
N ASN A 8 1.16 17.06 -17.86
CA ASN A 8 0.72 16.64 -16.52
C ASN A 8 1.43 15.32 -16.15
N LEU A 9 1.95 15.23 -14.93
CA LEU A 9 2.76 14.11 -14.47
C LEU A 9 2.12 13.44 -13.26
N ILE A 10 2.08 12.11 -13.27
CA ILE A 10 1.83 11.30 -12.08
C ILE A 10 3.16 10.65 -11.70
N LEU A 11 3.66 10.98 -10.51
CA LEU A 11 4.88 10.43 -9.97
C LEU A 11 4.52 9.40 -8.90
N GLU A 12 4.70 8.13 -9.22
CA GLU A 12 4.41 7.03 -8.30
C GLU A 12 5.59 6.79 -7.36
N GLY A 13 5.29 6.51 -6.09
CA GLY A 13 6.29 6.24 -5.08
C GLY A 13 5.66 5.79 -3.77
N THR A 14 6.48 5.24 -2.87
CA THR A 14 6.00 4.66 -1.60
C THR A 14 6.20 5.58 -0.40
N PHE A 15 6.72 6.80 -0.61
CA PHE A 15 7.14 7.73 0.46
C PHE A 15 7.99 7.08 1.55
N ARG A 16 8.86 6.13 1.17
CA ARG A 16 9.78 5.48 2.13
C ARG A 16 10.73 6.48 2.77
N THR A 17 11.12 7.51 2.02
CA THR A 17 11.96 8.60 2.49
C THR A 17 11.37 9.93 2.04
N LEU A 18 11.79 11.03 2.67
CA LEU A 18 11.28 12.37 2.40
C LEU A 18 12.09 13.11 1.34
N GLU A 19 13.37 12.77 1.18
CA GLU A 19 14.31 13.49 0.32
C GLU A 19 13.90 13.38 -1.15
N THR A 20 13.47 12.20 -1.59
CA THR A 20 13.04 11.99 -2.98
C THR A 20 11.82 12.84 -3.36
N PRO A 21 10.67 12.76 -2.65
CA PRO A 21 9.51 13.59 -2.98
C PRO A 21 9.79 15.09 -2.80
N TRP A 22 10.60 15.50 -1.81
CA TRP A 22 11.00 16.90 -1.63
C TRP A 22 11.78 17.43 -2.83
N ARG A 23 12.88 16.77 -3.20
CA ARG A 23 13.73 17.16 -4.32
C ARG A 23 12.94 17.27 -5.62
N ILE A 24 12.13 16.25 -5.94
CA ILE A 24 11.39 16.23 -7.21
C ILE A 24 10.32 17.33 -7.25
N THR A 25 9.61 17.55 -6.13
CA THR A 25 8.59 18.61 -6.07
C THR A 25 9.21 19.99 -6.22
N GLU A 26 10.36 20.23 -5.59
CA GLU A 26 11.09 21.49 -5.69
C GLU A 26 11.60 21.74 -7.13
N GLU A 27 12.19 20.72 -7.77
CA GLU A 27 12.63 20.76 -9.18
C GLU A 27 11.46 21.08 -10.13
N LEU A 28 10.29 20.46 -9.92
CA LEU A 28 9.10 20.71 -10.74
C LEU A 28 8.51 22.10 -10.50
N LYS A 29 8.56 22.61 -9.26
CA LYS A 29 8.12 23.96 -8.93
C LYS A 29 8.95 25.02 -9.66
N PHE A 30 10.28 24.85 -9.78
CA PHE A 30 11.11 25.73 -10.60
C PHE A 30 10.73 25.72 -12.09
N LYS A 31 10.11 24.63 -12.56
CA LYS A 31 9.54 24.52 -13.91
C LYS A 31 8.10 25.03 -13.98
N GLY A 32 7.58 25.67 -12.94
CA GLY A 32 6.23 26.26 -12.93
C GLY A 32 5.10 25.25 -12.72
N TYR A 33 5.40 24.04 -12.21
CA TYR A 33 4.36 23.10 -11.83
C TYR A 33 3.76 23.43 -10.46
N THR A 34 2.47 23.18 -10.33
CA THR A 34 1.81 22.94 -9.05
C THR A 34 1.83 21.44 -8.76
N ALA A 35 1.96 21.06 -7.49
CA ALA A 35 1.95 19.66 -7.07
C ALA A 35 0.76 19.37 -6.16
N GLU A 36 0.25 18.15 -6.24
CA GLU A 36 -0.81 17.61 -5.39
C GLU A 36 -0.28 16.34 -4.71
N LEU A 37 -0.65 16.13 -3.46
CA LEU A 37 -0.23 14.95 -2.68
C LEU A 37 -1.36 13.91 -2.69
N HIS A 38 -1.11 12.76 -3.32
CA HIS A 38 -2.07 11.65 -3.34
C HIS A 38 -1.53 10.49 -2.52
N ALA A 39 -2.36 9.92 -1.64
CA ALA A 39 -2.05 8.71 -0.90
C ALA A 39 -3.19 7.71 -0.95
N ILE A 40 -2.83 6.43 -1.09
CA ILE A 40 -3.77 5.32 -1.00
C ILE A 40 -3.73 4.78 0.43
N ALA A 41 -4.81 4.96 1.19
CA ALA A 41 -4.97 4.46 2.55
C ALA A 41 -5.57 3.05 2.51
N VAL A 42 -4.79 2.07 2.94
CA VAL A 42 -5.19 0.66 2.99
C VAL A 42 -4.68 0.03 4.29
N PRO A 43 -5.51 -0.72 5.01
CA PRO A 43 -5.02 -1.46 6.17
C PRO A 43 -3.81 -2.35 5.87
N LYS A 44 -2.80 -2.33 6.75
CA LYS A 44 -1.48 -2.97 6.53
C LYS A 44 -1.59 -4.44 6.12
N ASP A 45 -2.46 -5.19 6.78
CA ASP A 45 -2.68 -6.61 6.52
C ASP A 45 -3.30 -6.87 5.13
N ILE A 46 -4.27 -6.05 4.72
CA ILE A 46 -4.88 -6.09 3.39
C ILE A 46 -3.89 -5.68 2.30
N SER A 47 -3.00 -4.74 2.63
CA SER A 47 -1.88 -4.37 1.76
C SER A 47 -0.95 -5.57 1.56
N TYR A 48 -0.52 -6.21 2.66
CA TYR A 48 0.38 -7.36 2.63
C TYR A 48 -0.19 -8.57 1.88
N VAL A 49 -1.43 -8.97 2.17
CA VAL A 49 -2.09 -10.04 1.39
C VAL A 49 -2.16 -9.67 -0.10
N GLY A 50 -2.33 -8.38 -0.40
CA GLY A 50 -2.33 -7.90 -1.77
C GLY A 50 -0.99 -7.99 -2.50
N THR A 51 0.14 -7.90 -1.80
CA THR A 51 1.46 -8.09 -2.43
C THR A 51 1.68 -9.55 -2.82
N LEU A 52 1.25 -10.48 -1.96
CA LEU A 52 1.33 -11.94 -2.20
C LEU A 52 0.41 -12.35 -3.35
N ASP A 53 -0.85 -11.92 -3.31
CA ASP A 53 -1.85 -12.16 -4.36
C ASP A 53 -1.35 -11.64 -5.72
N ARG A 54 -0.85 -10.40 -5.78
CA ARG A 54 -0.25 -9.83 -7.01
C ARG A 54 0.95 -10.64 -7.49
N TYR A 55 1.81 -11.11 -6.58
CA TYR A 55 2.95 -11.95 -6.95
C TYR A 55 2.50 -13.25 -7.61
N PHE A 56 1.57 -13.98 -7.01
CA PHE A 56 1.11 -15.26 -7.53
C PHE A 56 0.30 -15.12 -8.83
N VAL A 57 -0.59 -14.13 -8.92
CA VAL A 57 -1.30 -13.81 -10.17
C VAL A 57 -0.31 -13.37 -11.27
N GLY A 58 0.70 -12.58 -10.93
CA GLY A 58 1.75 -12.20 -11.88
C GLY A 58 2.60 -13.38 -12.31
N LYS A 59 2.89 -14.33 -11.40
CA LYS A 59 3.71 -15.50 -11.67
C LYS A 59 3.10 -16.39 -12.75
N THR A 60 1.77 -16.57 -12.76
CA THR A 60 1.08 -17.31 -13.83
C THR A 60 1.19 -16.64 -15.20
N LYS A 61 1.51 -15.34 -15.23
CA LYS A 61 1.68 -14.53 -16.44
C LYS A 61 3.15 -14.19 -16.75
N GLY A 62 4.11 -14.74 -15.99
CA GLY A 62 5.55 -14.42 -16.14
C GLY A 62 5.95 -13.00 -15.68
N THR A 63 5.10 -12.28 -14.95
CA THR A 63 5.33 -10.90 -14.48
C THR A 63 5.39 -10.77 -12.96
N GLY A 64 5.37 -11.90 -12.25
CA GLY A 64 5.36 -11.97 -10.79
C GLY A 64 6.63 -11.36 -10.18
N ARG A 65 6.45 -10.29 -9.39
CA ARG A 65 7.53 -9.69 -8.58
C ARG A 65 7.12 -9.70 -7.11
N ALA A 66 7.76 -10.59 -6.36
CA ALA A 66 7.55 -10.72 -4.93
C ALA A 66 8.10 -9.50 -4.19
N VAL A 67 7.49 -9.20 -3.05
CA VAL A 67 7.90 -8.10 -2.16
C VAL A 67 8.36 -8.75 -0.87
N ASP A 68 9.58 -8.42 -0.43
CA ASP A 68 10.04 -8.79 0.91
C ASP A 68 9.12 -8.18 1.97
N LYS A 69 8.68 -9.00 2.91
CA LYS A 69 7.80 -8.58 4.00
C LYS A 69 8.44 -7.49 4.85
N ARG A 70 9.74 -7.59 5.17
CA ARG A 70 10.41 -6.59 6.02
C ARG A 70 10.38 -5.22 5.37
N HIS A 71 10.56 -5.20 4.05
CA HIS A 71 10.45 -4.00 3.25
C HIS A 71 9.03 -3.42 3.21
N HIS A 72 8.01 -4.26 3.05
CA HIS A 72 6.60 -3.83 3.14
C HIS A 72 6.30 -3.21 4.50
N ASP A 73 6.71 -3.90 5.57
CA ASP A 73 6.42 -3.49 6.94
C ASP A 73 7.12 -2.18 7.30
N LEU A 74 8.36 -1.99 6.87
CA LEU A 74 9.08 -0.73 7.02
C LEU A 74 8.33 0.44 6.37
N VAL A 75 7.83 0.26 5.15
CA VAL A 75 7.06 1.30 4.46
C VAL A 75 5.74 1.57 5.18
N ALA A 76 5.00 0.52 5.56
CA ALA A 76 3.73 0.66 6.27
C ALA A 76 3.89 1.40 7.61
N GLU A 77 5.00 1.17 8.33
CA GLU A 77 5.32 1.86 9.57
C GLU A 77 5.69 3.34 9.36
N LYS A 78 6.48 3.64 8.32
CA LYS A 78 6.97 5.00 8.06
C LYS A 78 5.95 5.90 7.37
N LEU A 79 5.05 5.32 6.57
CA LEU A 79 4.11 6.06 5.73
C LEU A 79 3.30 7.11 6.52
N PRO A 80 2.69 6.83 7.68
CA PRO A 80 1.90 7.84 8.39
C PRO A 80 2.73 9.07 8.80
N VAL A 81 3.97 8.85 9.26
CA VAL A 81 4.88 9.91 9.69
C VAL A 81 5.35 10.73 8.50
N HIS A 82 5.78 10.07 7.42
CA HIS A 82 6.26 10.75 6.23
C HIS A 82 5.14 11.47 5.49
N LEU A 83 3.96 10.87 5.42
CA LEU A 83 2.79 11.50 4.82
C LEU A 83 2.40 12.78 5.57
N LYS A 84 2.42 12.76 6.91
CA LYS A 84 2.20 13.96 7.73
C LYS A 84 3.27 15.03 7.48
N ALA A 85 4.54 14.64 7.38
CA ALA A 85 5.62 15.59 7.09
C ALA A 85 5.49 16.22 5.69
N LEU A 86 5.11 15.42 4.68
CA LEU A 86 4.84 15.91 3.33
C LEU A 86 3.64 16.85 3.31
N ALA A 87 2.56 16.49 4.00
CA ALA A 87 1.37 17.34 4.15
C ALA A 87 1.70 18.70 4.81
N LYS A 88 2.56 18.72 5.84
CA LYS A 88 3.00 19.95 6.53
C LYS A 88 4.04 20.78 5.77
N SER A 89 4.60 20.26 4.68
CA SER A 89 5.70 20.93 3.97
C SER A 89 5.28 22.22 3.25
N GLY A 90 3.98 22.38 2.95
CA GLY A 90 3.48 23.50 2.14
C GLY A 90 3.88 23.45 0.66
N MET A 91 4.45 22.34 0.18
CA MET A 91 4.83 22.21 -1.24
C MET A 91 3.67 21.76 -2.14
N PHE A 92 2.59 21.25 -1.55
CA PHE A 92 1.44 20.71 -2.27
C PHE A 92 0.27 21.69 -2.16
N ARG A 93 -0.40 21.94 -3.29
CA ARG A 93 -1.61 22.77 -3.36
C ARG A 93 -2.78 22.10 -2.65
N SER A 94 -2.89 20.78 -2.79
CA SER A 94 -3.96 19.97 -2.21
C SER A 94 -3.45 18.59 -1.85
N MET A 95 -4.20 17.94 -0.96
CA MET A 95 -3.92 16.60 -0.46
C MET A 95 -5.17 15.73 -0.63
N HIS A 96 -4.97 14.51 -1.10
CA HIS A 96 -6.03 13.60 -1.53
C HIS A 96 -5.80 12.19 -0.98
N LEU A 97 -6.82 11.63 -0.33
CA LEU A 97 -6.83 10.25 0.15
C LEU A 97 -7.74 9.38 -0.67
N HIS A 98 -7.23 8.21 -1.02
CA HIS A 98 -7.91 7.22 -1.85
C HIS A 98 -7.97 5.88 -1.12
N THR A 99 -9.04 5.13 -1.34
CA THR A 99 -9.00 3.67 -1.20
C THR A 99 -8.51 3.06 -2.51
N ARG A 100 -8.56 1.72 -2.64
CA ARG A 100 -8.28 1.08 -3.93
C ARG A 100 -9.36 1.34 -4.99
N GLU A 101 -10.51 1.87 -4.57
CA GLU A 101 -11.69 2.01 -5.42
C GLU A 101 -12.02 3.47 -5.76
N ARG A 102 -11.76 4.42 -4.85
CA ARG A 102 -12.14 5.82 -5.03
C ARG A 102 -11.41 6.78 -4.10
N GLU A 103 -11.49 8.07 -4.40
CA GLU A 103 -11.19 9.13 -3.45
C GLU A 103 -12.20 9.12 -2.29
N ILE A 104 -11.72 9.33 -1.07
CA ILE A 104 -12.54 9.38 0.16
C ILE A 104 -12.43 10.70 0.90
N PHE A 105 -11.40 11.50 0.63
CA PHE A 105 -11.19 12.79 1.27
C PHE A 105 -10.17 13.63 0.51
N SER A 106 -10.40 14.94 0.48
CA SER A 106 -9.43 15.90 -0.05
C SER A 106 -9.52 17.22 0.70
N THR A 107 -8.40 17.92 0.78
CA THR A 107 -8.31 19.24 1.42
C THR A 107 -7.11 20.02 0.89
N GLU A 108 -7.22 21.34 0.84
CA GLU A 108 -6.12 22.23 0.45
C GLU A 108 -5.23 22.62 1.65
N HIS A 109 -5.78 22.62 2.87
CA HIS A 109 -5.10 23.24 4.03
C HIS A 109 -5.15 22.41 5.33
N ASP A 110 -6.10 21.49 5.47
CA ASP A 110 -6.35 20.82 6.75
C ASP A 110 -5.57 19.51 6.90
N VAL A 111 -4.31 19.64 7.32
CA VAL A 111 -3.41 18.49 7.51
C VAL A 111 -3.89 17.55 8.61
N GLU A 112 -4.51 18.06 9.67
CA GLU A 112 -4.94 17.20 10.78
C GLU A 112 -6.17 16.38 10.37
N ALA A 113 -7.18 16.98 9.72
CA ALA A 113 -8.31 16.22 9.17
C ALA A 113 -7.86 15.19 8.11
N PHE A 114 -6.87 15.56 7.27
CA PHE A 114 -6.26 14.63 6.32
C PHE A 114 -5.64 13.43 7.03
N MET A 115 -4.83 13.65 8.08
CA MET A 115 -4.19 12.54 8.80
C MET A 115 -5.18 11.74 9.65
N GLU A 116 -6.20 12.37 10.25
CA GLU A 116 -7.28 11.68 10.96
C GLU A 116 -8.03 10.74 10.02
N GLN A 117 -8.36 11.20 8.82
CA GLN A 117 -9.04 10.38 7.83
C GLN A 117 -8.17 9.25 7.31
N PHE A 118 -6.87 9.48 7.13
CA PHE A 118 -5.91 8.43 6.80
C PHE A 118 -5.90 7.35 7.89
N GLN A 119 -5.78 7.74 9.17
CA GLN A 119 -5.76 6.79 10.29
C GLN A 119 -7.06 6.00 10.38
N ARG A 120 -8.21 6.68 10.26
CA ARG A 120 -9.52 6.05 10.25
C ARG A 120 -9.63 4.96 9.19
N GLU A 121 -9.09 5.20 7.99
CA GLU A 121 -9.15 4.25 6.88
C GLU A 121 -8.19 3.07 7.06
N VAL A 122 -6.96 3.29 7.52
CA VAL A 122 -5.99 2.18 7.72
C VAL A 122 -6.33 1.29 8.92
N GLU A 123 -7.06 1.81 9.91
CA GLU A 123 -7.52 1.06 11.10
C GLU A 123 -8.94 0.50 10.96
N ARG A 124 -9.63 0.79 9.86
CA ARG A 124 -11.05 0.48 9.73
C ARG A 124 -11.35 -1.02 9.86
N ARG A 125 -12.58 -1.30 10.27
CA ARG A 125 -13.18 -2.63 10.18
C ARG A 125 -13.62 -2.94 8.75
N LEU A 126 -13.63 -4.23 8.44
CA LEU A 126 -14.17 -4.73 7.18
C LEU A 126 -15.66 -5.00 7.33
N ASP A 127 -16.42 -4.64 6.30
CA ASP A 127 -17.76 -5.17 6.12
C ASP A 127 -17.71 -6.65 5.73
N PHE A 128 -18.87 -7.32 5.74
CA PHE A 128 -18.97 -8.75 5.43
C PHE A 128 -18.47 -9.10 4.03
N ALA A 129 -18.77 -8.27 3.02
CA ALA A 129 -18.36 -8.52 1.65
C ALA A 129 -16.84 -8.36 1.48
N GLN A 130 -16.25 -7.36 2.13
CA GLN A 130 -14.81 -7.13 2.17
C GLN A 130 -14.09 -8.25 2.91
N GLY A 131 -14.63 -8.71 4.05
CA GLY A 131 -14.12 -9.86 4.79
C GLY A 131 -14.08 -11.12 3.93
N ASN A 132 -15.17 -11.41 3.21
CA ASN A 132 -15.24 -12.55 2.29
C ASN A 132 -14.25 -12.42 1.12
N ARG A 133 -14.07 -11.21 0.57
CA ARG A 133 -13.05 -10.98 -0.48
C ARG A 133 -11.64 -11.22 0.05
N LEU A 134 -11.33 -10.76 1.27
CA LEU A 134 -10.03 -11.01 1.89
C LEU A 134 -9.82 -12.51 2.15
N ALA A 135 -10.84 -13.23 2.66
CA ALA A 135 -10.80 -14.67 2.87
C ALA A 135 -10.39 -15.42 1.59
N LYS A 136 -11.10 -15.16 0.49
CA LYS A 136 -10.82 -15.79 -0.81
C LYS A 136 -9.40 -15.53 -1.30
N ARG A 137 -8.87 -14.33 -1.09
CA ARG A 137 -7.48 -14.00 -1.46
C ARG A 137 -6.48 -14.75 -0.60
N ILE A 138 -6.72 -14.85 0.71
CA ILE A 138 -5.85 -15.62 1.60
C ILE A 138 -5.87 -17.10 1.19
N ASP A 139 -7.03 -17.67 0.90
CA ASP A 139 -7.15 -19.08 0.49
C ASP A 139 -6.42 -19.34 -0.84
N PHE A 140 -6.54 -18.43 -1.81
CA PHE A 140 -5.76 -18.49 -3.05
C PHE A 140 -4.25 -18.47 -2.78
N VAL A 141 -3.78 -17.55 -1.93
CA VAL A 141 -2.36 -17.46 -1.56
C VAL A 141 -1.90 -18.73 -0.82
N ASP A 142 -2.69 -19.27 0.11
CA ASP A 142 -2.38 -20.50 0.85
C ASP A 142 -2.21 -21.71 -0.08
N GLN A 143 -3.05 -21.82 -1.10
CA GLN A 143 -2.96 -22.85 -2.14
C GLN A 143 -1.70 -22.68 -3.00
N ALA A 144 -1.41 -21.44 -3.42
CA ALA A 144 -0.23 -21.14 -4.21
C ALA A 144 1.06 -21.42 -3.43
N LEU A 145 1.13 -21.07 -2.14
CA LEU A 145 2.25 -21.40 -1.26
C LEU A 145 2.45 -22.92 -1.16
N ALA A 146 1.38 -23.70 -1.06
CA ALA A 146 1.47 -25.17 -0.99
C ALA A 146 2.03 -25.78 -2.28
N GLU A 147 1.79 -25.15 -3.43
CA GLU A 147 2.40 -25.55 -4.69
C GLU A 147 3.90 -25.21 -4.72
N GLU A 148 4.31 -24.04 -4.24
CA GLU A 148 5.72 -23.66 -4.15
C GLU A 148 6.51 -24.58 -3.21
N GLU A 149 5.92 -24.95 -2.06
CA GLU A 149 6.51 -25.91 -1.13
C GLU A 149 6.68 -27.29 -1.78
N ARG A 150 5.69 -27.76 -2.55
CA ARG A 150 5.81 -29.00 -3.34
C ARG A 150 6.91 -28.92 -4.41
N ARG A 151 7.20 -27.72 -4.91
CA ARG A 151 8.31 -27.46 -5.85
C ARG A 151 9.66 -27.26 -5.13
N GLY A 152 9.70 -27.41 -3.80
CA GLY A 152 10.92 -27.33 -2.99
C GLY A 152 11.34 -25.91 -2.60
N LEU A 153 10.50 -24.89 -2.82
CA LEU A 153 10.80 -23.55 -2.36
C LEU A 153 10.53 -23.44 -0.85
N ALA A 154 11.48 -22.84 -0.12
CA ALA A 154 11.36 -22.58 1.31
C ALA A 154 11.03 -21.11 1.65
N ALA A 155 11.24 -20.19 0.71
CA ALA A 155 11.06 -18.75 0.90
C ALA A 155 10.61 -18.04 -0.39
N ILE A 156 9.98 -16.88 -0.24
CA ILE A 156 9.59 -15.97 -1.31
C ILE A 156 10.12 -14.58 -0.97
N ALA A 157 10.95 -14.00 -1.85
CA ALA A 157 11.61 -12.71 -1.61
C ALA A 157 12.21 -12.61 -0.19
N GLU A 158 13.08 -13.57 0.16
CA GLU A 158 13.76 -13.66 1.45
C GLU A 158 12.86 -13.95 2.66
N THR A 159 11.53 -13.96 2.49
CA THR A 159 10.57 -14.28 3.56
C THR A 159 10.27 -15.79 3.55
N PRO A 160 10.55 -16.54 4.63
CA PRO A 160 10.23 -17.97 4.72
C PRO A 160 8.74 -18.23 4.52
N ILE A 161 8.36 -19.27 3.76
CA ILE A 161 6.96 -19.61 3.52
C ILE A 161 6.23 -19.90 4.83
N ALA A 162 6.88 -20.55 5.79
CA ALA A 162 6.34 -20.79 7.11
C ALA A 162 6.00 -19.49 7.87
N GLU A 163 6.77 -18.41 7.67
CA GLU A 163 6.48 -17.10 8.23
C GLU A 163 5.27 -16.46 7.55
N ILE A 164 5.22 -16.51 6.21
CA ILE A 164 4.08 -16.02 5.43
C ILE A 164 2.79 -16.69 5.91
N ARG A 165 2.80 -18.02 6.08
CA ARG A 165 1.64 -18.78 6.58
C ARG A 165 1.20 -18.34 7.97
N ARG A 166 2.14 -18.19 8.92
CA ARG A 166 1.82 -17.70 10.28
C ARG A 166 1.12 -16.34 10.24
N GLU A 167 1.58 -15.46 9.37
CA GLU A 167 1.03 -14.11 9.20
C GLU A 167 -0.38 -14.15 8.60
N LEU A 168 -0.60 -14.97 7.57
CA LEU A 168 -1.95 -15.17 7.00
C LEU A 168 -2.94 -15.72 8.04
N GLN A 169 -2.50 -16.64 8.91
CA GLN A 169 -3.33 -17.15 10.01
C GLN A 169 -3.59 -16.08 11.07
N ALA A 170 -2.60 -15.26 11.42
CA ALA A 170 -2.77 -14.14 12.34
C ALA A 170 -3.79 -13.12 11.80
N ILE A 171 -3.77 -12.84 10.50
CA ILE A 171 -4.74 -11.96 9.82
C ILE A 171 -6.14 -12.56 9.82
N LYS A 172 -6.29 -13.85 9.49
CA LYS A 172 -7.58 -14.57 9.55
C LYS A 172 -8.20 -14.43 10.95
N LYS A 173 -7.39 -14.63 12.00
CA LYS A 173 -7.81 -14.50 13.40
C LYS A 173 -8.16 -13.06 13.79
N SER A 174 -7.29 -12.08 13.50
CA SER A 174 -7.50 -10.69 13.94
C SER A 174 -8.70 -10.02 13.24
N ARG A 175 -9.03 -10.46 12.03
CA ARG A 175 -10.16 -9.96 11.25
C ARG A 175 -11.43 -10.80 11.40
N ASN A 176 -11.45 -11.81 12.28
CA ASN A 176 -12.57 -12.74 12.49
C ASN A 176 -13.09 -13.34 11.16
N ILE A 177 -12.16 -13.72 10.27
CA ILE A 177 -12.50 -14.28 8.96
C ILE A 177 -12.78 -15.77 9.11
N GLY A 178 -13.96 -16.22 8.68
CA GLY A 178 -14.35 -17.64 8.74
C GLY A 178 -14.87 -18.09 10.10
N MET A 179 -15.02 -17.19 11.06
CA MET A 179 -15.85 -17.44 12.24
C MET A 179 -17.29 -17.10 11.86
N GLU A 180 -18.19 -18.10 11.94
CA GLU A 180 -19.63 -17.85 11.84
C GLU A 180 -20.00 -16.77 12.86
N ARG A 181 -20.73 -15.74 12.39
CA ARG A 181 -21.28 -14.69 13.24
C ARG A 181 -22.65 -15.10 13.74
#